data_AF-A0A1S0TH59-F1
#
_entry.id   AF-A0A1S0TH59-F1
#
_cell.length_a   1.000
_cell.length_b   1.000
_cell.length_c   1.000
_cell.angle_alpha   90.00
_cell.angle_beta   90.00
_cell.angle_gamma   90.00
#
_symmetry.space_group_name_H-M   'P 1'
#
loop_
_entity.id
_entity.type
_entity.pdbx_description
1 polymer ?
#
loop_
_entity_poly.entity_id
_entity_poly.type
_entity_poly.pdbx_seq_one_letter_code
_entity_poly.pdbx_strand_id
1 'polypeptide(L)'
;MKKLFDKNEFEVSPAVVNAFYSPEKNALTFPAGILRPPFFHGAYPKMVNYGAIGAVIGHEVTHGFDDRGSQFDKEGNLLNWWNADSYNRFAERKECIINQYSSYVVPNTDYKVNGKLTQGENIADNGGVKEAYRVRLRHS
;
A
#
# COMPACT_ATOMS: atom_id res chain seq x y z
N MET A 1 4.49 26.81 -21.99
CA MET A 1 4.24 27.01 -20.54
C MET A 1 4.05 25.65 -19.89
N LYS A 2 4.71 25.41 -18.74
CA LYS A 2 4.57 24.15 -17.98
C LYS A 2 3.31 24.29 -17.10
N LYS A 3 2.35 23.37 -17.21
CA LYS A 3 1.20 23.31 -16.28
C LYS A 3 1.76 23.13 -14.87
N LEU A 4 1.31 23.94 -13.91
CA LEU A 4 1.67 23.78 -12.50
C LEU A 4 1.11 22.45 -11.99
N PHE A 5 1.85 21.80 -11.09
CA PHE A 5 1.39 20.56 -10.46
C PHE A 5 0.17 20.86 -9.59
N ASP A 6 -0.96 20.20 -9.88
CA ASP A 6 -2.18 20.30 -9.12
C ASP A 6 -2.33 19.08 -8.20
N LYS A 7 -2.28 19.32 -6.88
CA LYS A 7 -2.41 18.28 -5.87
C LYS A 7 -3.83 17.70 -5.77
N ASN A 8 -4.84 18.40 -6.30
CA ASN A 8 -6.24 17.98 -6.24
C ASN A 8 -6.72 17.25 -7.51
N GLU A 9 -5.85 17.12 -8.52
CA GLU A 9 -6.19 16.43 -9.76
C GLU A 9 -6.22 14.91 -9.55
N PHE A 10 -7.36 14.29 -9.88
CA PHE A 10 -7.48 12.83 -9.96
C PHE A 10 -6.91 12.36 -11.30
N GLU A 11 -5.96 11.42 -11.26
CA GLU A 11 -5.29 10.88 -12.45
C GLU A 11 -6.02 9.68 -13.07
N VAL A 12 -7.07 9.20 -12.40
CA VAL A 12 -7.79 7.98 -12.76
C VAL A 12 -9.29 8.24 -12.85
N SER A 13 -9.94 7.53 -13.78
CA SER A 13 -11.41 7.58 -13.93
C SER A 13 -12.10 6.98 -12.70
N PRO A 14 -13.25 7.53 -12.26
CA PRO A 14 -14.03 6.96 -11.15
C PRO A 14 -14.52 5.52 -11.44
N ALA A 15 -14.55 5.10 -12.71
CA ALA A 15 -14.98 3.76 -13.11
C ALA A 15 -13.89 2.67 -12.95
N VAL A 16 -12.64 3.06 -12.62
CA VAL A 16 -11.54 2.11 -12.42
C VAL A 16 -11.80 1.24 -11.20
N VAL A 17 -11.52 -0.05 -11.32
CA VAL A 17 -11.57 -1.01 -10.20
C VAL A 17 -10.15 -1.21 -9.69
N ASN A 18 -9.66 -0.23 -8.94
CA ASN A 18 -8.33 -0.26 -8.33
C ASN A 18 -8.26 0.76 -7.17
N ALA A 19 -7.14 0.85 -6.47
CA ALA A 19 -6.82 1.93 -5.54
C ALA A 19 -5.36 2.36 -5.73
N PHE A 20 -5.02 3.56 -5.25
CA PHE A 20 -3.70 4.15 -5.49
C PHE A 20 -3.22 5.07 -4.37
N TYR A 21 -1.92 5.07 -4.12
CA TYR A 21 -1.19 6.09 -3.37
C TYR A 21 -0.28 6.90 -4.30
N SER A 22 -0.28 8.22 -4.15
CA SER A 22 0.68 9.11 -4.81
C SER A 22 1.60 9.74 -3.75
N PRO A 23 2.92 9.44 -3.78
CA PRO A 23 3.88 10.05 -2.85
C PRO A 23 3.97 11.57 -2.98
N GLU A 24 3.96 12.10 -4.21
CA GLU A 24 4.13 13.55 -4.48
C GLU A 24 2.93 14.38 -4.02
N LYS A 25 1.74 13.76 -3.98
CA LYS A 25 0.52 14.35 -3.43
C LYS A 25 0.32 14.00 -1.96
N ASN A 26 1.04 12.99 -1.46
CA ASN A 26 0.76 12.29 -0.20
C ASN A 26 -0.75 11.99 -0.04
N ALA A 27 -1.33 11.39 -1.08
CA ALA A 27 -2.78 11.23 -1.20
C ALA A 27 -3.18 9.80 -1.62
N LEU A 28 -4.30 9.35 -1.08
CA LEU A 28 -4.93 8.06 -1.39
C LEU A 28 -6.12 8.30 -2.32
N THR A 29 -6.26 7.47 -3.35
CA THR A 29 -7.38 7.52 -4.29
C THR A 29 -8.13 6.20 -4.31
N PHE A 30 -9.42 6.24 -3.97
CA PHE A 30 -10.35 5.11 -4.06
C PHE A 30 -11.47 5.48 -5.04
N PRO A 31 -11.35 5.14 -6.33
CA PRO A 31 -12.41 5.32 -7.31
C PRO A 31 -13.71 4.62 -6.92
N ALA A 32 -14.84 5.12 -7.39
CA ALA A 32 -16.14 4.48 -7.11
C ALA A 32 -16.21 3.02 -7.58
N GLY A 33 -15.46 2.66 -8.63
CA GLY A 33 -15.42 1.31 -9.18
C GLY A 33 -14.91 0.22 -8.24
N ILE A 34 -14.05 0.54 -7.25
CA ILE A 34 -13.61 -0.44 -6.24
C ILE A 34 -14.57 -0.53 -5.04
N LEU A 35 -15.41 0.49 -4.80
CA LEU A 35 -16.32 0.57 -3.65
C LEU A 35 -17.63 -0.22 -3.87
N ARG A 36 -17.50 -1.48 -4.27
CA ARG A 36 -18.60 -2.40 -4.57
C ARG A 36 -18.21 -3.84 -4.18
N PRO A 37 -19.16 -4.81 -4.16
CA PRO A 37 -18.84 -6.21 -3.98
C PRO A 37 -17.76 -6.70 -4.97
N PRO A 38 -16.80 -7.53 -4.55
CA PRO A 38 -16.67 -8.15 -3.21
C PRO A 38 -15.96 -7.28 -2.17
N PHE A 39 -15.43 -6.11 -2.53
CA PHE A 39 -14.60 -5.30 -1.64
C PHE A 39 -15.40 -4.60 -0.54
N PHE A 40 -16.56 -4.05 -0.89
CA PHE A 40 -17.40 -3.33 0.06
C PHE A 40 -18.89 -3.51 -0.22
N HIS A 41 -19.66 -3.70 0.83
CA HIS A 41 -21.11 -3.55 0.80
C HIS A 41 -21.64 -3.10 2.17
N GLY A 42 -22.59 -2.18 2.18
CA GLY A 42 -23.18 -1.68 3.45
C GLY A 42 -23.88 -2.76 4.28
N ALA A 43 -24.38 -3.81 3.62
CA ALA A 43 -25.01 -4.96 4.29
C ALA A 43 -24.03 -6.08 4.70
N TYR A 44 -22.74 -6.00 4.35
CA TYR A 44 -21.78 -7.04 4.76
C TYR A 44 -21.45 -6.94 6.25
N PRO A 45 -21.19 -8.07 6.94
CA PRO A 45 -20.63 -8.03 8.27
C PRO A 45 -19.36 -7.18 8.28
N LYS A 46 -19.18 -6.35 9.32
CA LYS A 46 -18.04 -5.42 9.39
C LYS A 46 -16.69 -6.13 9.17
N MET A 47 -16.52 -7.35 9.68
CA MET A 47 -15.31 -8.14 9.49
C MET A 47 -14.97 -8.39 8.01
N VAL A 48 -15.97 -8.57 7.15
CA VAL A 48 -15.78 -8.76 5.71
C VAL A 48 -15.32 -7.47 5.07
N ASN A 49 -15.95 -6.33 5.41
CA ASN A 49 -15.52 -5.02 4.93
C ASN A 49 -14.10 -4.68 5.43
N TYR A 50 -13.74 -5.00 6.68
CA TYR A 50 -12.37 -4.81 7.18
C TYR A 50 -11.37 -5.70 6.44
N GLY A 51 -11.66 -6.98 6.25
CA GLY A 51 -10.75 -7.90 5.56
C GLY A 51 -10.59 -7.61 4.07
N ALA A 52 -11.60 -7.03 3.43
CA ALA A 52 -11.59 -6.66 2.03
C ALA A 52 -11.16 -5.19 1.84
N ILE A 53 -12.10 -4.24 1.72
CA ILE A 53 -11.75 -2.83 1.49
C ILE A 53 -10.86 -2.24 2.60
N GLY A 54 -10.97 -2.68 3.84
CA GLY A 54 -10.11 -2.22 4.93
C GLY A 54 -8.65 -2.62 4.74
N ALA A 55 -8.37 -3.82 4.22
CA ALA A 55 -7.02 -4.25 3.87
C ALA A 55 -6.46 -3.46 2.69
N VAL A 56 -7.29 -3.16 1.68
CA VAL A 56 -6.91 -2.28 0.55
C VAL A 56 -6.59 -0.87 1.06
N ILE A 57 -7.40 -0.29 1.94
CA ILE A 57 -7.10 1.02 2.52
C ILE A 57 -5.77 0.98 3.28
N GLY A 58 -5.56 -0.05 4.11
CA GLY A 58 -4.31 -0.23 4.82
C GLY A 58 -3.10 -0.42 3.90
N HIS A 59 -3.28 -1.10 2.76
CA HIS A 59 -2.26 -1.28 1.73
C HIS A 59 -1.85 0.08 1.16
N GLU A 60 -2.81 0.88 0.69
CA GLU A 60 -2.52 2.21 0.14
C GLU A 60 -1.88 3.16 1.18
N VAL A 61 -2.30 3.11 2.44
CA VAL A 61 -1.64 3.87 3.51
C VAL A 61 -0.19 3.43 3.68
N THR A 62 0.07 2.12 3.60
CA THR A 62 1.40 1.55 3.81
C THR A 62 2.35 1.91 2.67
N HIS A 63 1.87 2.17 1.45
CA HIS A 63 2.70 2.68 0.37
C HIS A 63 3.42 4.00 0.71
N GLY A 64 2.84 4.85 1.58
CA GLY A 64 3.55 6.03 2.11
C GLY A 64 4.79 5.72 2.95
N PHE A 65 4.99 4.45 3.31
CA PHE A 65 6.06 3.98 4.18
C PHE A 65 6.79 2.75 3.61
N ASP A 66 6.54 2.38 2.35
CA ASP A 66 7.26 1.30 1.67
C ASP A 66 8.68 1.73 1.24
N ASP A 67 9.37 0.92 0.44
CA ASP A 67 10.75 1.22 0.05
C ASP A 67 10.93 2.52 -0.75
N ARG A 68 9.88 3.00 -1.44
CA ARG A 68 9.88 4.24 -2.20
C ARG A 68 9.18 5.36 -1.44
N GLY A 69 7.97 5.13 -0.96
CA GLY A 69 7.19 6.15 -0.25
C GLY A 69 7.89 6.64 1.01
N SER A 70 8.65 5.78 1.70
CA SER A 70 9.43 6.19 2.88
C SER A 70 10.49 7.26 2.59
N GLN A 71 10.81 7.53 1.32
CA GLN A 71 11.78 8.55 0.90
C GLN A 71 11.14 9.94 0.73
N PHE A 72 9.82 10.02 0.79
CA PHE A 72 9.05 11.26 0.66
C PHE A 72 8.63 11.79 2.03
N ASP A 73 8.75 13.11 2.24
CA ASP A 73 8.19 13.77 3.42
C ASP A 73 6.67 13.94 3.32
N LYS A 74 6.05 14.50 4.36
CA LYS A 74 4.59 14.68 4.43
C LYS A 74 4.04 15.65 3.36
N GLU A 75 4.90 16.50 2.79
CA GLU A 75 4.57 17.43 1.71
C GLU A 75 4.73 16.80 0.31
N GLY A 76 5.29 15.59 0.22
CA GLY A 76 5.55 14.87 -1.03
C GLY A 76 6.89 15.21 -1.67
N ASN A 77 7.85 15.74 -0.90
CA ASN A 77 9.21 15.99 -1.40
C ASN A 77 10.13 14.82 -1.10
N LEU A 78 11.02 14.50 -2.04
CA LEU A 78 12.10 13.53 -1.81
C LEU A 78 13.11 14.12 -0.80
N LEU A 79 12.98 13.71 0.45
CA LEU A 79 13.76 14.24 1.57
C LEU A 79 13.97 13.14 2.59
N ASN A 80 15.23 12.91 2.99
CA ASN A 80 15.50 11.99 4.08
C ASN A 80 15.03 12.57 5.42
N TRP A 81 13.93 12.06 5.94
CA TRP A 81 13.37 12.39 7.25
C TRP A 81 13.67 11.33 8.32
N TRP A 82 14.42 10.27 7.97
CA TRP A 82 14.81 9.22 8.90
C TRP A 82 16.08 9.61 9.66
N ASN A 83 16.11 9.26 10.95
CA ASN A 83 17.39 9.09 11.63
C ASN A 83 18.04 7.75 11.22
N ALA A 84 19.36 7.65 11.39
CA ALA A 84 20.13 6.50 10.92
C ALA A 84 19.68 5.17 11.55
N ASP A 85 19.40 5.15 12.86
CA ASP A 85 19.01 3.92 13.56
C ASP A 85 17.66 3.38 13.07
N SER A 86 16.68 4.26 12.88
CA SER A 86 15.37 3.89 12.35
C SER A 86 15.47 3.40 10.91
N TYR A 87 16.28 4.06 10.07
CA TYR A 87 16.52 3.61 8.70
C TYR A 87 17.16 2.23 8.64
N ASN A 88 18.17 1.97 9.47
CA ASN A 88 18.84 0.66 9.53
C ASN A 88 17.86 -0.45 9.94
N ARG A 89 17.01 -0.20 10.95
CA ARG A 89 15.97 -1.16 11.37
C ARG A 89 14.87 -1.35 10.33
N PHE A 90 14.58 -0.33 9.53
CA PHE A 90 13.67 -0.44 8.39
C PHE A 90 14.28 -1.32 7.29
N ALA A 91 15.54 -1.04 6.92
CA ALA A 91 16.28 -1.82 5.92
C ALA A 91 16.39 -3.30 6.29
N GLU A 92 16.67 -3.61 7.56
CA GLU A 92 16.72 -5.00 8.06
C GLU A 92 15.38 -5.74 7.89
N ARG A 93 14.26 -5.11 8.26
CA ARG A 93 12.92 -5.72 8.14
C ARG A 93 12.49 -5.86 6.69
N LYS A 94 12.83 -4.88 5.85
CA LYS A 94 12.61 -4.92 4.41
C LYS A 94 13.34 -6.09 3.77
N GLU A 95 14.58 -6.34 4.18
CA GLU A 95 15.36 -7.48 3.69
C GLU A 95 14.72 -8.83 4.05
N CYS A 96 14.07 -8.94 5.21
CA CYS A 96 13.29 -10.12 5.58
C CYS A 96 12.15 -10.39 4.57
N ILE A 97 11.41 -9.34 4.18
CA ILE A 97 10.34 -9.45 3.17
C ILE A 97 10.92 -9.84 1.80
N ILE A 98 12.01 -9.22 1.38
CA ILE A 98 12.69 -9.56 0.12
C ILE A 98 13.07 -11.04 0.10
N ASN A 99 13.68 -11.53 1.18
CA ASN A 99 14.13 -12.92 1.29
C ASN A 99 12.98 -13.90 1.32
N GLN A 100 11.91 -13.60 2.07
CA GLN A 100 10.71 -14.43 2.11
C GLN A 100 10.12 -14.60 0.72
N TYR A 101 9.85 -13.50 0.01
CA TYR A 101 9.20 -13.58 -1.30
C TYR A 101 10.12 -14.12 -2.38
N SER A 102 11.43 -13.89 -2.30
CA SER A 102 12.40 -14.49 -3.24
C SER A 102 12.51 -16.01 -3.11
N SER A 103 12.01 -16.60 -2.01
CA SER A 103 11.94 -18.05 -1.84
C SER A 103 10.76 -18.69 -2.57
N TYR A 104 9.75 -17.91 -2.97
CA TYR A 104 8.55 -18.42 -3.62
C TYR A 104 8.79 -18.72 -5.10
N VAL A 105 8.23 -19.85 -5.54
CA VAL A 105 8.15 -20.25 -6.95
C VAL A 105 6.74 -19.93 -7.44
N VAL A 106 6.65 -19.27 -8.59
CA VAL A 106 5.36 -18.93 -9.20
C VAL A 106 4.67 -20.23 -9.62
N PRO A 107 3.42 -20.49 -9.14
CA PRO A 107 2.73 -21.74 -9.41
C PRO A 107 2.68 -22.07 -10.91
N ASN A 108 2.90 -23.34 -11.25
CA ASN A 108 2.93 -23.85 -12.62
C ASN A 108 4.05 -23.27 -13.51
N THR A 109 5.12 -22.75 -12.92
CA THR A 109 6.31 -22.29 -13.64
C THR A 109 7.58 -22.65 -12.86
N ASP A 110 8.74 -22.54 -13.51
CA ASP A 110 10.05 -22.66 -12.85
C ASP A 110 10.61 -21.30 -12.38
N TYR A 111 9.84 -20.22 -12.49
CA TYR A 111 10.28 -18.88 -12.15
C TYR A 111 10.11 -18.59 -10.65
N LYS A 112 11.15 -18.00 -10.04
CA LYS A 112 11.07 -17.45 -8.69
C LYS A 112 10.54 -16.04 -8.72
N VAL A 113 9.77 -15.68 -7.70
CA VAL A 113 9.36 -14.28 -7.47
C VAL A 113 10.62 -13.44 -7.23
N ASN A 114 10.70 -12.27 -7.85
CA ASN A 114 11.77 -11.33 -7.57
C ASN A 114 11.35 -10.47 -6.36
N GLY A 115 11.70 -10.92 -5.15
CA GLY A 115 11.27 -10.25 -3.92
C GLY A 115 11.78 -8.80 -3.79
N LYS A 116 12.90 -8.45 -4.44
CA LYS A 116 13.39 -7.07 -4.49
C LYS A 116 12.56 -6.20 -5.45
N LEU A 117 12.10 -6.76 -6.56
CA LEU A 117 11.22 -6.05 -7.50
C LEU A 117 9.84 -5.79 -6.90
N THR A 118 9.29 -6.76 -6.16
CA THR A 118 7.94 -6.68 -5.57
C THR A 118 7.91 -6.16 -4.14
N GLN A 119 9.04 -5.67 -3.60
CA GLN A 119 9.18 -5.38 -2.17
C GLN A 119 8.16 -4.34 -1.67
N GLY A 120 7.86 -3.30 -2.46
CA GLY A 120 6.90 -2.25 -2.09
C GLY A 120 5.49 -2.80 -1.87
N GLU A 121 4.97 -3.51 -2.87
CA GLU A 121 3.68 -4.22 -2.81
C GLU A 121 3.64 -5.21 -1.65
N ASN A 122 4.72 -5.99 -1.46
CA ASN A 122 4.79 -6.97 -0.38
C ASN A 122 4.75 -6.31 1.00
N ILE A 123 5.43 -5.17 1.19
CA ILE A 123 5.34 -4.39 2.43
C ILE A 123 3.90 -3.87 2.62
N ALA A 124 3.30 -3.33 1.56
CA ALA A 124 1.96 -2.78 1.58
C ALA A 124 0.89 -3.83 1.92
N ASP A 125 0.97 -5.02 1.32
CA ASP A 125 0.07 -6.14 1.63
C ASP A 125 0.17 -6.60 3.09
N ASN A 126 1.39 -6.80 3.58
CA ASN A 126 1.62 -7.26 4.95
C ASN A 126 1.19 -6.19 5.97
N GLY A 127 1.46 -4.91 5.69
CA GLY A 127 1.01 -3.79 6.51
C GLY A 127 -0.51 -3.64 6.49
N GLY A 128 -1.12 -3.67 5.31
CA GLY A 128 -2.54 -3.45 5.11
C GLY A 128 -3.41 -4.48 5.80
N VAL A 129 -3.11 -5.77 5.61
CA VAL A 129 -3.83 -6.86 6.29
C VAL A 129 -3.67 -6.77 7.81
N LYS A 130 -2.46 -6.48 8.29
CA LYS A 130 -2.16 -6.35 9.73
C LYS A 130 -2.95 -5.22 10.37
N GLU A 131 -2.99 -4.04 9.74
CA GLU A 131 -3.73 -2.90 10.28
C GLU A 131 -5.24 -3.09 10.17
N ALA A 132 -5.74 -3.66 9.07
CA ALA A 132 -7.14 -4.03 8.94
C ALA A 132 -7.60 -4.99 10.04
N TYR A 133 -6.79 -6.02 10.33
CA TYR A 133 -7.05 -6.96 11.41
C TYR A 133 -7.03 -6.29 12.79
N ARG A 134 -6.08 -5.38 13.03
CA ARG A 134 -6.00 -4.60 14.29
C ARG A 134 -7.19 -3.67 14.49
N VAL A 135 -7.69 -3.03 13.43
CA VAL A 135 -8.88 -2.18 13.52
C VAL A 135 -10.11 -3.03 13.80
N ARG A 136 -10.24 -4.19 13.14
CA ARG A 136 -11.25 -5.19 13.49
C ARG A 136 -11.16 -5.48 14.99
N LEU A 137 -9.98 -5.92 15.48
CA LEU A 137 -9.49 -5.85 16.88
C LEU A 137 -10.36 -5.03 17.84
N ARG A 138 -10.40 -3.73 17.55
CA ARG A 138 -10.91 -2.69 18.43
C ARG A 138 -12.43 -2.49 18.33
N HIS A 139 -13.07 -3.10 17.35
CA HIS A 139 -14.50 -2.95 17.05
C HIS A 139 -15.27 -4.29 17.12
N SER A 140 -14.70 -5.32 17.79
CA SER A 140 -15.46 -6.48 18.31
C SER A 140 -16.15 -6.13 19.61
#